data_AF-A0A9D3MI86-F1
#
_entry.id   AF-A0A9D3MI86-F1
#
_cell.length_a   1.000
_cell.length_b   1.000
_cell.length_c   1.000
_cell.angle_alpha   90.00
_cell.angle_beta   90.00
_cell.angle_gamma   90.00
#
_symmetry.space_group_name_H-M   'P 1'
#
loop_
_entity.id
_entity.type
_entity.pdbx_description
1 polymer ?
#
loop_
_entity_poly.entity_id
_entity_poly.type
_entity_poly.pdbx_seq_one_letter_code
_entity_poly.pdbx_strand_id
1 'polypeptide(L)'
;MASEAKRPKVDEDPTSDLSSEDPLKNFMRWCDKIGLTLSNKVYLSREGTVAEYGMLASGDIEEGEVVFSIPRAAVLFQSTTKVKAVLEEAKASLDSASGWVSLLMALMWEYTSPESYWGPYLSLWPDFKVLDHPMFWSEEERVRLLQGTGVPEAVDTDLANIRKEYSDIVLPFMRLHPDLWDPEKHTLQLYTSLVAFVMAYSFQEPLPEEDEDEVEQEPNFPMMVPMADMLNHVSNHCVHLEFTPDLLKMVSVRRIAMGEEVFNTYGEMANWQLLHMYGFAEPYPGNSNDTADIPMSNVYKAAVQATQSRDDQRLLVDKWSMLCDMEMVGEKGVFIFGQSGVLTVTELYNTLKILSMPSEEFEEWKENEGWEEVEEEEDDEEDKMMRALSFEAMPQLAPAGGGWYTPPPASPSTRTAGTSGLTRSCWRTGWPTPG
;
A
#
# COMPACT_ATOMS: atom_id res chain seq x y z
N MET A 1 -20.97 25.89 26.53
CA MET A 1 -20.68 26.55 25.24
C MET A 1 -20.15 25.47 24.31
N ALA A 2 -21.05 24.62 23.81
CA ALA A 2 -20.72 23.55 22.87
C ALA A 2 -20.87 24.13 21.47
N SER A 3 -19.79 24.11 20.68
CA SER A 3 -19.80 24.50 19.27
C SER A 3 -20.56 23.46 18.45
N GLU A 4 -21.52 23.93 17.66
CA GLU A 4 -22.44 23.13 16.85
C GLU A 4 -21.73 22.17 15.87
N ALA A 5 -22.34 21.01 15.68
CA ALA A 5 -21.97 20.05 14.64
C ALA A 5 -22.23 20.64 13.25
N LYS A 6 -21.24 20.52 12.35
CA LYS A 6 -21.32 20.95 10.95
C LYS A 6 -22.54 20.30 10.28
N ARG A 7 -23.43 21.14 9.74
CA ARG A 7 -24.59 20.73 8.92
C ARG A 7 -24.11 20.10 7.60
N PRO A 8 -24.84 19.14 7.02
CA PRO A 8 -24.57 18.66 5.67
C PRO A 8 -24.76 19.81 4.68
N LYS A 9 -23.79 19.99 3.77
CA LYS A 9 -23.92 20.94 2.65
C LYS A 9 -25.07 20.47 1.77
N VAL A 10 -26.06 21.33 1.62
CA VAL A 10 -27.15 21.19 0.65
C VAL A 10 -26.60 21.73 -0.67
N ASP A 11 -26.69 20.94 -1.74
CA ASP A 11 -26.39 21.36 -3.10
C ASP A 11 -27.28 22.56 -3.49
N GLU A 12 -26.66 23.71 -3.75
CA GLU A 12 -27.35 24.88 -4.27
C GLU A 12 -27.41 24.85 -5.81
N ASP A 13 -28.65 24.76 -6.29
CA ASP A 13 -29.26 25.30 -7.53
C ASP A 13 -28.70 24.91 -8.93
N PRO A 14 -29.51 24.27 -9.81
CA PRO A 14 -29.09 23.83 -11.14
C PRO A 14 -29.42 24.88 -12.20
N THR A 15 -28.66 25.99 -12.28
CA THR A 15 -28.72 26.86 -13.47
C THR A 15 -27.38 27.52 -13.80
N SER A 16 -26.45 26.75 -14.36
CA SER A 16 -25.49 27.23 -15.37
C SER A 16 -24.61 26.08 -15.84
N ASP A 17 -24.88 25.53 -17.03
CA ASP A 17 -23.96 25.56 -18.17
C ASP A 17 -24.48 24.58 -19.25
N LEU A 18 -24.91 25.11 -20.39
CA LEU A 18 -25.23 24.34 -21.58
C LEU A 18 -23.96 24.26 -22.43
N SER A 19 -22.95 23.47 -22.04
CA SER A 19 -21.86 23.08 -22.98
C SER A 19 -20.88 21.97 -22.57
N SER A 20 -20.83 21.45 -21.35
CA SER A 20 -19.93 20.31 -21.04
C SER A 20 -20.66 18.97 -21.19
N GLU A 21 -20.27 18.16 -22.17
CA GLU A 21 -20.69 16.76 -22.20
C GLU A 21 -20.19 16.04 -20.93
N ASP A 22 -21.04 15.16 -20.39
CA ASP A 22 -20.76 14.27 -19.25
C ASP A 22 -19.39 13.56 -19.42
N PRO A 23 -18.41 13.81 -18.53
CA PRO A 23 -17.05 13.25 -18.64
C PRO A 23 -17.03 11.73 -18.81
N LEU A 24 -17.92 11.02 -18.13
CA LEU A 24 -18.02 9.57 -18.24
C LEU A 24 -18.44 9.14 -19.64
N LYS A 25 -19.37 9.86 -20.27
CA LYS A 25 -19.77 9.56 -21.67
C LYS A 25 -18.63 9.81 -22.65
N ASN A 26 -17.82 10.83 -22.42
CA ASN A 26 -16.65 11.10 -23.26
C ASN A 26 -15.59 10.02 -23.11
N PHE A 27 -15.33 9.57 -21.88
CA PHE A 27 -14.48 8.43 -21.61
C PHE A 27 -14.98 7.15 -22.30
N MET A 28 -16.26 6.80 -22.17
CA MET A 28 -16.82 5.60 -22.81
C MET A 28 -16.68 5.63 -24.35
N ARG A 29 -16.93 6.78 -24.99
CA ARG A 29 -16.70 6.93 -26.44
C ARG A 29 -15.23 6.83 -26.82
N TRP A 30 -14.32 7.22 -25.93
CA TRP A 30 -12.89 7.06 -26.13
C TRP A 30 -12.50 5.58 -26.00
N CYS A 31 -13.02 4.85 -25.00
CA CYS A 31 -12.86 3.40 -24.88
C CYS A 31 -13.27 2.65 -26.16
N ASP A 32 -14.41 3.02 -26.76
CA ASP A 32 -14.85 2.43 -28.04
C ASP A 32 -13.84 2.68 -29.18
N LYS A 33 -13.23 3.87 -29.23
CA LYS A 33 -12.27 4.24 -30.29
C LYS A 33 -10.92 3.54 -30.15
N ILE A 34 -10.46 3.32 -28.92
CA ILE A 34 -9.16 2.70 -28.66
C ILE A 34 -9.21 1.17 -28.71
N GLY A 35 -10.41 0.59 -28.89
CA GLY A 35 -10.59 -0.86 -28.94
C GLY A 35 -10.66 -1.53 -27.58
N LEU A 36 -11.00 -0.79 -26.52
CA LEU A 36 -11.33 -1.38 -25.22
C LEU A 36 -12.66 -2.12 -25.35
N THR A 37 -12.70 -3.37 -24.92
CA THR A 37 -13.94 -4.18 -24.91
C THR A 37 -14.51 -4.21 -23.51
N LEU A 38 -15.78 -3.83 -23.36
CA LEU A 38 -16.50 -3.88 -22.09
C LEU A 38 -17.65 -4.89 -22.19
N SER A 39 -17.78 -5.79 -21.22
CA SER A 39 -18.91 -6.72 -21.15
C SER A 39 -20.22 -5.96 -21.03
N ASN A 40 -21.28 -6.45 -21.71
CA ASN A 40 -22.62 -5.87 -21.60
C ASN A 40 -23.28 -6.13 -20.24
N LYS A 41 -22.63 -6.93 -19.37
CA LYS A 41 -23.03 -7.24 -18.00
C LYS A 41 -22.48 -6.26 -16.96
N VAL A 42 -21.79 -5.20 -17.37
CA VAL A 42 -21.26 -4.18 -16.45
C VAL A 42 -21.46 -2.77 -16.96
N TYR A 43 -21.42 -1.80 -16.03
CA TYR A 43 -21.42 -0.38 -16.32
C TYR A 43 -20.71 0.41 -15.21
N LEU A 44 -20.19 1.58 -15.53
CA LEU A 44 -19.61 2.51 -14.56
C LEU A 44 -20.69 3.41 -13.96
N SER A 45 -20.58 3.71 -12.67
CA SER A 45 -21.51 4.56 -11.92
C SER A 45 -20.80 5.26 -10.76
N ARG A 46 -21.41 6.35 -10.26
CA ARG A 46 -21.11 6.91 -8.93
C ARG A 46 -22.20 6.59 -7.89
N GLU A 47 -23.36 6.13 -8.37
CA GLU A 47 -24.47 5.72 -7.53
C GLU A 47 -24.37 4.23 -7.26
N GLY A 48 -24.43 3.83 -5.98
CA GLY A 48 -24.37 2.43 -5.56
C GLY A 48 -22.97 1.88 -5.38
N THR A 49 -21.94 2.73 -5.40
CA THR A 49 -20.53 2.38 -5.22
C THR A 49 -20.05 2.75 -3.82
N VAL A 50 -18.99 2.08 -3.33
CA VAL A 50 -18.42 2.38 -2.01
C VAL A 50 -17.70 3.73 -1.96
N ALA A 51 -17.08 4.15 -3.06
CA ALA A 51 -16.38 5.42 -3.19
C ALA A 51 -16.39 5.87 -4.65
N GLU A 52 -16.67 7.17 -4.87
CA GLU A 52 -16.59 7.84 -6.18
C GLU A 52 -17.13 6.98 -7.35
N TYR A 53 -16.32 6.78 -8.40
CA TYR A 53 -16.66 5.86 -9.48
C TYR A 53 -16.39 4.43 -9.08
N GLY A 54 -17.24 3.53 -9.57
CA GLY A 54 -17.07 2.09 -9.48
C GLY A 54 -17.79 1.40 -10.63
N MET A 55 -17.55 0.11 -10.76
CA MET A 55 -18.17 -0.73 -11.78
C MET A 55 -19.25 -1.60 -11.14
N LEU A 56 -20.45 -1.62 -11.70
CA LEU A 56 -21.58 -2.42 -11.20
C LEU A 56 -21.99 -3.47 -12.22
N ALA A 57 -22.39 -4.64 -11.72
CA ALA A 57 -22.95 -5.71 -12.54
C ALA A 57 -24.40 -5.38 -12.96
N SER A 58 -24.66 -5.30 -14.26
CA SER A 58 -26.02 -5.22 -14.84
C SER A 58 -26.66 -6.59 -15.08
N GLY A 59 -25.91 -7.67 -14.90
CA GLY A 59 -26.37 -9.07 -14.96
C GLY A 59 -25.39 -9.99 -14.24
N ASP A 60 -25.77 -11.25 -14.02
CA ASP A 60 -24.91 -12.24 -13.36
C ASP A 60 -23.64 -12.55 -14.18
N ILE A 61 -22.48 -12.48 -13.55
CA ILE A 61 -21.16 -12.80 -14.12
C ILE A 61 -20.66 -14.07 -13.44
N GLU A 62 -20.40 -15.11 -14.23
CA GLU A 62 -19.84 -16.37 -13.74
C GLU A 62 -18.32 -16.28 -13.59
N GLU A 63 -17.76 -17.12 -12.72
CA GLU A 63 -16.31 -17.24 -12.53
C GLU A 63 -15.56 -17.53 -13.84
N GLY A 64 -14.42 -16.84 -14.05
CA GLY A 64 -13.61 -16.93 -15.27
C GLY A 64 -14.14 -16.09 -16.43
N GLU A 65 -15.27 -15.39 -16.30
CA GLU A 65 -15.72 -14.45 -17.33
C GLU A 65 -14.84 -13.20 -17.36
N VAL A 66 -14.50 -12.76 -18.58
CA VAL A 66 -13.79 -11.51 -18.85
C VAL A 66 -14.77 -10.34 -18.76
N VAL A 67 -14.50 -9.42 -17.84
CA VAL A 67 -15.32 -8.23 -17.58
C VAL A 67 -15.00 -7.12 -18.59
N PHE A 68 -13.71 -6.88 -18.86
CA PHE A 68 -13.24 -6.02 -19.93
C PHE A 68 -11.83 -6.40 -20.40
N SER A 69 -11.44 -5.91 -21.57
CA SER A 69 -10.06 -6.02 -22.07
C SER A 69 -9.56 -4.70 -22.64
N ILE A 70 -8.29 -4.40 -22.39
CA ILE A 70 -7.64 -3.14 -22.73
C ILE A 70 -6.42 -3.44 -23.60
N PRO A 71 -6.31 -2.85 -24.81
CA PRO A 71 -5.09 -2.95 -25.60
C PRO A 71 -3.90 -2.32 -24.89
N ARG A 72 -2.71 -2.93 -24.96
CA ARG A 72 -1.49 -2.35 -24.34
C ARG A 72 -1.18 -0.93 -24.81
N ALA A 73 -1.50 -0.60 -26.06
CA ALA A 73 -1.33 0.75 -26.60
C ALA A 73 -2.22 1.83 -25.92
N ALA A 74 -3.28 1.41 -25.21
CA ALA A 74 -4.16 2.31 -24.46
C ALA A 74 -3.66 2.60 -23.04
N VAL A 75 -2.73 1.80 -22.51
CA VAL A 75 -2.10 2.04 -21.20
C VAL A 75 -1.28 3.31 -21.27
N LEU A 76 -1.42 4.18 -20.26
CA LEU A 76 -0.61 5.38 -20.14
C LEU A 76 0.69 5.04 -19.40
N PHE A 77 1.77 5.08 -20.16
CA PHE A 77 3.11 4.67 -19.74
C PHE A 77 4.19 5.50 -20.47
N GLN A 78 5.42 5.47 -19.98
CA GLN A 78 6.53 6.25 -20.55
C GLN A 78 6.85 5.90 -22.02
N SER A 79 6.51 4.68 -22.47
CA SER A 79 6.70 4.25 -23.87
C SER A 79 5.47 4.47 -24.78
N THR A 80 4.32 4.85 -24.22
CA THR A 80 3.09 5.09 -25.00
C THR A 80 2.80 6.57 -25.21
N THR A 81 3.22 7.43 -24.27
CA THR A 81 3.02 8.89 -24.34
C THR A 81 3.61 9.55 -25.59
N LYS A 82 3.08 10.72 -25.98
CA LYS A 82 3.60 11.52 -27.11
C LYS A 82 5.06 11.94 -26.92
N VAL A 83 5.51 12.09 -25.67
CA VAL A 83 6.89 12.52 -25.33
C VAL A 83 7.89 11.36 -25.19
N LYS A 84 7.49 10.13 -25.54
CA LYS A 84 8.31 8.92 -25.34
C LYS A 84 9.72 9.00 -25.92
N ALA A 85 9.89 9.61 -27.10
CA ALA A 85 11.19 9.68 -27.76
C ALA A 85 12.21 10.47 -26.92
N VAL A 86 11.75 11.55 -26.27
CA VAL A 86 12.59 12.39 -25.39
C VAL A 86 12.88 11.66 -24.08
N LEU A 87 11.92 10.92 -23.53
CA LEU A 87 12.12 10.11 -22.31
C LEU A 87 13.07 8.94 -22.55
N GLU A 88 12.96 8.25 -23.69
CA GLU A 88 13.84 7.14 -24.08
C GLU A 88 15.29 7.62 -24.30
N GLU A 89 15.50 8.74 -24.98
CA GLU A 89 16.83 9.35 -25.15
C GLU A 89 17.45 9.74 -23.80
N ALA A 90 16.62 10.18 -22.86
CA ALA A 90 17.04 10.63 -21.54
C ALA A 90 17.01 9.56 -20.45
N LYS A 91 16.79 8.27 -20.76
CA LYS A 91 16.58 7.19 -19.77
C LYS A 91 17.61 7.21 -18.64
N ALA A 92 18.90 7.32 -18.98
CA ALA A 92 19.98 7.32 -17.99
C ALA A 92 20.03 8.59 -17.11
N SER A 93 19.52 9.73 -17.61
CA SER A 93 19.48 10.99 -16.86
C SER A 93 18.24 11.12 -15.98
N LEU A 94 17.20 10.35 -16.29
CA LEU A 94 15.95 10.27 -15.54
C LEU A 94 15.95 9.11 -14.54
N ASP A 95 17.06 8.37 -14.43
CA ASP A 95 17.19 7.27 -13.50
C ASP A 95 17.17 7.77 -12.05
N SER A 96 16.42 7.09 -11.19
CA SER A 96 16.23 7.47 -9.80
C SER A 96 15.97 6.25 -8.92
N ALA A 97 16.11 6.43 -7.60
CA ALA A 97 15.88 5.35 -6.65
C ALA A 97 14.44 4.81 -6.67
N SER A 98 13.44 5.62 -7.07
CA SER A 98 12.06 5.13 -7.25
C SER A 98 11.84 4.44 -8.59
N GLY A 99 12.62 4.79 -9.62
CA GLY A 99 12.37 4.38 -11.00
C GLY A 99 11.15 5.04 -11.65
N TRP A 100 10.43 5.93 -10.96
CA TRP A 100 9.13 6.45 -11.43
C TRP A 100 9.22 7.76 -12.21
N VAL A 101 10.39 8.40 -12.24
CA VAL A 101 10.56 9.74 -12.84
C VAL A 101 10.08 9.77 -14.29
N SER A 102 10.41 8.76 -15.11
CA SER A 102 9.99 8.73 -16.51
C SER A 102 8.48 8.67 -16.69
N LEU A 103 7.78 7.85 -15.89
CA LEU A 103 6.32 7.83 -15.85
C LEU A 103 5.76 9.18 -15.39
N LEU A 104 6.28 9.73 -14.30
CA LEU A 104 5.78 10.99 -13.74
C LEU A 104 5.96 12.16 -14.72
N MET A 105 7.06 12.20 -15.47
CA MET A 105 7.29 13.16 -16.55
C MET A 105 6.27 13.01 -17.69
N ALA A 106 5.92 11.76 -18.05
CA ALA A 106 4.85 11.48 -19.02
C ALA A 106 3.49 11.97 -18.50
N LEU A 107 3.14 11.64 -17.25
CA LEU A 107 1.88 12.06 -16.62
C LEU A 107 1.77 13.58 -16.52
N MET A 108 2.84 14.26 -16.12
CA MET A 108 2.91 15.72 -16.07
C MET A 108 2.58 16.35 -17.43
N TRP A 109 3.14 15.81 -18.51
CA TRP A 109 2.89 16.29 -19.86
C TRP A 109 1.45 16.01 -20.30
N GLU A 110 0.99 14.75 -20.20
CA GLU A 110 -0.34 14.34 -20.65
C GLU A 110 -1.45 15.05 -19.85
N TYR A 111 -1.27 15.21 -18.54
CA TYR A 111 -2.26 15.86 -17.66
C TYR A 111 -2.44 17.35 -17.95
N THR A 112 -1.38 18.06 -18.34
CA THR A 112 -1.45 19.51 -18.61
C THR A 112 -1.64 19.84 -20.09
N SER A 113 -1.50 18.85 -20.97
CA SER A 113 -1.61 19.02 -22.42
C SER A 113 -3.06 18.91 -22.89
N PRO A 114 -3.62 19.95 -23.54
CA PRO A 114 -4.95 19.87 -24.14
C PRO A 114 -5.00 18.93 -25.35
N GLU A 115 -3.85 18.52 -25.88
CA GLU A 115 -3.73 17.56 -26.99
C GLU A 115 -3.53 16.12 -26.53
N SER A 116 -3.66 15.85 -25.22
CA SER A 116 -3.44 14.51 -24.69
C SER A 116 -4.39 13.50 -25.32
N TYR A 117 -3.81 12.40 -25.79
CA TYR A 117 -4.57 11.25 -26.28
C TYR A 117 -5.44 10.64 -25.17
N TRP A 118 -5.00 10.75 -23.92
CA TRP A 118 -5.70 10.29 -22.72
C TRP A 118 -6.60 11.34 -22.09
N GLY A 119 -6.80 12.52 -22.70
CA GLY A 119 -7.63 13.60 -22.15
C GLY A 119 -8.99 13.14 -21.61
N PRO A 120 -9.76 12.27 -22.31
CA PRO A 120 -11.03 11.72 -21.78
C PRO A 120 -10.85 10.88 -20.51
N TYR A 121 -9.79 10.07 -20.41
CA TYR A 121 -9.47 9.29 -19.22
C TYR A 121 -9.02 10.19 -18.06
N LEU A 122 -8.09 11.11 -18.31
CA LEU A 122 -7.59 12.06 -17.31
C LEU A 122 -8.68 12.99 -16.80
N SER A 123 -9.74 13.24 -17.59
CA SER A 123 -10.90 14.04 -17.16
C SER A 123 -11.77 13.38 -16.09
N LEU A 124 -11.59 12.06 -15.87
CA LEU A 124 -12.25 11.32 -14.79
C LEU A 124 -11.45 11.28 -13.49
N TRP A 125 -10.20 11.73 -13.52
CA TRP A 125 -9.38 11.74 -12.32
C TRP A 125 -10.00 12.67 -11.25
N PRO A 126 -9.97 12.26 -9.97
CA PRO A 126 -10.39 13.12 -8.89
C PRO A 126 -9.54 14.40 -8.83
N ASP A 127 -10.10 15.49 -8.28
CA ASP A 127 -9.27 16.64 -7.90
C ASP A 127 -8.24 16.13 -6.87
N PHE A 128 -6.95 16.30 -7.14
CA PHE A 128 -5.90 15.80 -6.24
C PHE A 128 -6.03 16.33 -4.80
N LYS A 129 -6.79 17.40 -4.56
CA LYS A 129 -7.12 17.88 -3.20
C LYS A 129 -7.98 16.91 -2.39
N VAL A 130 -8.65 15.95 -3.02
CA VAL A 130 -9.43 14.93 -2.31
C VAL A 130 -8.63 13.67 -2.00
N LEU A 131 -7.35 13.62 -2.40
CA LEU A 131 -6.46 12.53 -2.02
C LEU A 131 -6.19 12.62 -0.52
N ASP A 132 -6.63 11.60 0.22
CA ASP A 132 -6.53 11.55 1.68
C ASP A 132 -5.23 10.89 2.17
N HIS A 133 -4.23 10.73 1.29
CA HIS A 133 -2.89 10.23 1.65
C HIS A 133 -2.29 11.04 2.81
N PRO A 134 -1.73 10.37 3.85
CA PRO A 134 -1.14 11.07 4.99
C PRO A 134 -0.05 12.08 4.64
N MET A 135 0.62 11.92 3.49
CA MET A 135 1.61 12.89 2.99
C MET A 135 1.06 14.31 2.79
N PHE A 136 -0.26 14.46 2.62
CA PHE A 136 -0.93 15.75 2.51
C PHE A 136 -1.42 16.30 3.86
N TRP A 137 -1.39 15.49 4.93
CA TRP A 137 -1.78 15.91 6.27
C TRP A 137 -0.70 16.81 6.89
N SER A 138 -1.07 17.54 7.93
CA SER A 138 -0.06 18.25 8.72
C SER A 138 0.86 17.25 9.43
N GLU A 139 2.13 17.62 9.59
CA GLU A 139 3.10 16.79 10.31
C GLU A 139 2.63 16.49 11.74
N GLU A 140 2.05 17.49 12.42
CA GLU A 140 1.52 17.34 13.78
C GLU A 140 0.34 16.37 13.84
N GLU A 141 -0.52 16.36 12.81
CA GLU A 141 -1.65 15.43 12.73
C GLU A 141 -1.18 14.01 12.48
N ARG A 142 -0.26 13.80 11.52
CA ARG A 142 0.35 12.50 11.27
C ARG A 142 1.00 11.93 12.54
N VAL A 143 1.88 12.70 13.17
CA VAL A 143 2.60 12.25 14.37
C VAL A 143 1.63 11.95 15.50
N ARG A 144 0.62 12.81 15.72
CA ARG A 144 -0.33 12.59 16.83
C ARG A 144 -1.21 11.36 16.62
N LEU A 145 -1.64 11.09 15.39
CA LEU A 145 -2.64 10.05 15.11
C LEU A 145 -2.05 8.70 14.71
N LEU A 146 -0.87 8.70 14.08
CA LEU A 146 -0.29 7.52 13.44
C LEU A 146 1.04 7.07 14.08
N GLN A 147 1.40 7.61 15.25
CA GLN A 147 2.62 7.21 15.96
C GLN A 147 2.68 5.69 16.18
N GLY A 148 3.78 5.07 15.75
CA GLY A 148 4.03 3.65 15.93
C GLY A 148 3.39 2.74 14.87
N THR A 149 2.71 3.30 13.87
CA THR A 149 2.14 2.53 12.75
C THR A 149 3.11 2.35 11.57
N GLY A 150 4.28 3.00 11.59
CA GLY A 150 5.23 3.04 10.47
C GLY A 150 4.88 4.06 9.37
N VAL A 151 3.62 4.51 9.31
CA VAL A 151 3.16 5.47 8.30
C VAL A 151 3.89 6.83 8.37
N PRO A 152 4.12 7.46 9.54
CA PRO A 152 4.87 8.71 9.60
C PRO A 152 6.27 8.59 9.00
N GLU A 153 7.00 7.54 9.35
CA GLU A 153 8.37 7.29 8.89
C GLU A 153 8.43 7.04 7.38
N ALA A 154 7.48 6.27 6.83
CA ALA A 154 7.34 6.04 5.40
C ALA A 154 7.06 7.35 4.65
N VAL A 155 6.08 8.13 5.11
CA VAL A 155 5.70 9.41 4.50
C VAL A 155 6.84 10.43 4.52
N ASP A 156 7.59 10.53 5.62
CA ASP A 156 8.70 11.46 5.71
C ASP A 156 9.83 11.06 4.74
N THR A 157 10.05 9.76 4.56
CA THR A 157 10.98 9.22 3.56
C THR A 157 10.52 9.57 2.14
N ASP A 158 9.25 9.36 1.82
CA ASP A 158 8.69 9.71 0.52
C ASP A 158 8.79 11.20 0.23
N LEU A 159 8.38 12.05 1.16
CA LEU A 159 8.44 13.50 1.00
C LEU A 159 9.88 14.00 0.79
N ALA A 160 10.86 13.38 1.46
CA ALA A 160 12.27 13.67 1.25
C ALA A 160 12.73 13.24 -0.16
N ASN A 161 12.39 12.03 -0.59
CA ASN A 161 12.73 11.49 -1.90
C ASN A 161 12.10 12.30 -3.03
N ILE A 162 10.80 12.59 -2.95
CA ILE A 162 10.05 13.40 -3.92
C ILE A 162 10.68 14.78 -4.10
N ARG A 163 11.03 15.46 -3.00
CA ARG A 163 11.67 16.78 -3.06
C ARG A 163 13.04 16.70 -3.71
N LYS A 164 13.81 15.66 -3.39
CA LYS A 164 15.15 15.43 -3.94
C LYS A 164 15.08 15.13 -5.45
N GLU A 165 14.29 14.14 -5.85
CA GLU A 165 14.07 13.80 -7.26
C GLU A 165 13.59 15.01 -8.06
N TYR A 166 12.63 15.76 -7.54
CA TYR A 166 12.12 16.93 -8.23
C TYR A 166 13.20 17.99 -8.44
N SER A 167 14.01 18.26 -7.41
CA SER A 167 15.00 19.33 -7.42
C SER A 167 16.25 18.96 -8.23
N ASP A 168 16.69 17.71 -8.13
CA ASP A 168 17.97 17.24 -8.68
C ASP A 168 17.82 16.67 -10.10
N ILE A 169 16.64 16.15 -10.46
CA ILE A 169 16.41 15.45 -11.73
C ILE A 169 15.33 16.16 -12.56
N VAL A 170 14.09 16.21 -12.06
CA VAL A 170 12.91 16.64 -12.83
C VAL A 170 13.00 18.11 -13.25
N LEU A 171 13.26 19.02 -12.31
CA LEU A 171 13.33 20.46 -12.59
C LEU A 171 14.47 20.83 -13.54
N PRO A 172 15.72 20.33 -13.36
CA PRO A 172 16.77 20.50 -14.36
C PRO A 172 16.38 19.95 -15.74
N PHE A 173 15.77 18.77 -15.80
CA PHE A 173 15.37 18.15 -17.06
C PHE A 173 14.29 18.96 -17.80
N MET A 174 13.26 19.43 -17.09
CA MET A 174 12.22 20.31 -17.66
C MET A 174 12.81 21.60 -18.23
N ARG A 175 13.80 22.19 -17.56
CA ARG A 175 14.47 23.41 -18.04
C ARG A 175 15.28 23.20 -19.33
N LEU A 176 15.71 21.97 -19.61
CA LEU A 176 16.37 21.61 -20.87
C LEU A 176 15.38 21.41 -22.02
N HIS A 177 14.10 21.17 -21.71
CA HIS A 177 13.03 20.87 -22.67
C HIS A 177 11.81 21.80 -22.46
N PRO A 178 11.99 23.13 -22.52
CA PRO A 178 10.95 24.11 -22.20
C PRO A 178 9.78 24.13 -23.19
N ASP A 179 9.94 23.49 -24.36
CA ASP A 179 8.91 23.28 -25.37
C ASP A 179 7.89 22.20 -24.96
N LEU A 180 8.29 21.28 -24.10
CA LEU A 180 7.45 20.19 -23.60
C LEU A 180 6.98 20.45 -22.16
N TRP A 181 7.87 20.92 -21.28
CA TRP A 181 7.54 21.13 -19.88
C TRP A 181 7.79 22.57 -19.43
N ASP A 182 6.74 23.17 -18.89
CA ASP A 182 6.74 24.49 -18.25
C ASP A 182 6.84 24.37 -16.72
N PRO A 183 7.94 24.82 -16.07
CA PRO A 183 8.08 24.77 -14.61
C PRO A 183 7.03 25.57 -13.80
N GLU A 184 6.30 26.50 -14.43
CA GLU A 184 5.20 27.22 -13.76
C GLU A 184 3.93 26.36 -13.66
N LYS A 185 3.74 25.42 -14.60
CA LYS A 185 2.63 24.46 -14.58
C LYS A 185 3.02 23.15 -13.92
N HIS A 186 4.21 22.67 -14.23
CA HIS A 186 4.78 21.42 -13.76
C HIS A 186 5.55 21.63 -12.46
N THR A 187 4.80 21.96 -11.41
CA THR A 187 5.36 22.33 -10.11
C THR A 187 5.67 21.09 -9.24
N LEU A 188 6.45 21.29 -8.17
CA LEU A 188 6.66 20.27 -7.14
C LEU A 188 5.33 19.77 -6.56
N GLN A 189 4.34 20.65 -6.38
CA GLN A 189 3.03 20.26 -5.86
C GLN A 189 2.31 19.31 -6.80
N LEU A 190 2.33 19.59 -8.11
CA LEU A 190 1.77 18.68 -9.11
C LEU A 190 2.52 17.35 -9.12
N TYR A 191 3.85 17.38 -9.06
CA TYR A 191 4.68 16.18 -9.00
C TYR A 191 4.34 15.32 -7.77
N THR A 192 4.25 15.90 -6.58
CA THR A 192 3.81 15.19 -5.36
C THR A 192 2.42 14.60 -5.50
N SER A 193 1.49 15.34 -6.12
CA SER A 193 0.12 14.85 -6.36
C SER A 193 0.10 13.65 -7.31
N LEU A 194 0.92 13.68 -8.36
CA LEU A 194 1.06 12.57 -9.29
C LEU A 194 1.76 11.36 -8.67
N VAL A 195 2.72 11.56 -7.76
CA VAL A 195 3.30 10.45 -6.98
C VAL A 195 2.23 9.76 -6.16
N ALA A 196 1.43 10.52 -5.40
CA ALA A 196 0.29 9.96 -4.65
C ALA A 196 -0.73 9.26 -5.55
N PHE A 197 -0.97 9.81 -6.73
CA PHE A 197 -1.87 9.21 -7.72
C PHE A 197 -1.31 7.89 -8.27
N VAL A 198 -0.02 7.84 -8.60
CA VAL A 198 0.63 6.60 -9.04
C VAL A 198 0.61 5.55 -7.93
N MET A 199 0.88 5.93 -6.68
CA MET A 199 0.77 5.00 -5.53
C MET A 199 -0.61 4.35 -5.43
N ALA A 200 -1.68 5.12 -5.67
CA ALA A 200 -3.04 4.65 -5.47
C ALA A 200 -3.71 3.99 -6.69
N TYR A 201 -3.32 4.36 -7.92
CA TYR A 201 -4.06 4.01 -9.13
C TYR A 201 -3.22 3.30 -10.21
N SER A 202 -1.90 3.18 -10.02
CA SER A 202 -1.07 2.46 -10.98
C SER A 202 -1.11 0.95 -10.77
N PHE A 203 -0.76 0.23 -11.84
CA PHE A 203 -0.60 -1.22 -11.83
C PHE A 203 0.84 -1.55 -12.19
N GLN A 204 1.34 -2.63 -11.59
CA GLN A 204 2.64 -3.18 -11.91
C GLN A 204 2.44 -4.58 -12.48
N GLU A 205 3.01 -4.85 -13.65
CA GLU A 205 2.97 -6.18 -14.24
C GLU A 205 3.93 -7.09 -13.47
N PRO A 206 3.48 -8.24 -12.95
CA PRO A 206 4.38 -9.19 -12.29
C PRO A 206 5.50 -9.64 -13.23
N LEU A 207 6.70 -9.87 -12.69
CA LEU A 207 7.75 -10.57 -13.44
C LEU A 207 7.34 -12.04 -13.62
N PRO A 208 7.76 -12.70 -14.72
CA PRO A 208 7.64 -14.15 -14.82
C PRO A 208 8.32 -14.80 -13.61
N GLU A 209 7.73 -15.88 -13.08
CA GLU A 209 8.39 -16.69 -12.04
C GLU A 209 9.77 -17.11 -12.55
N GLU A 210 10.81 -16.83 -11.78
CA GLU A 210 12.20 -17.11 -12.14
C GLU A 210 12.38 -18.63 -12.33
N ASP A 211 12.90 -19.04 -13.49
CA ASP A 211 13.69 -20.27 -13.51
C ASP A 211 14.99 -19.94 -12.76
N GLU A 212 15.44 -20.80 -11.83
CA GLU A 212 16.59 -20.62 -10.90
C GLU A 212 17.92 -20.16 -11.54
N ASP A 213 18.00 -20.10 -12.88
CA ASP A 213 19.16 -19.73 -13.69
C ASP A 213 19.08 -18.33 -14.34
N GLU A 214 18.00 -17.55 -14.17
CA GLU A 214 17.87 -16.21 -14.76
C GLU A 214 18.33 -15.06 -13.84
N VAL A 215 18.99 -14.06 -14.43
CA VAL A 215 19.51 -12.86 -13.75
C VAL A 215 18.35 -12.08 -13.13
N GLU A 216 18.50 -11.61 -11.88
CA GLU A 216 17.55 -10.69 -11.20
C GLU A 216 16.97 -9.68 -12.19
N GLN A 217 15.69 -9.88 -12.56
CA GLN A 217 15.04 -9.01 -13.55
C GLN A 217 14.67 -7.69 -12.88
N GLU A 218 14.99 -6.56 -13.53
CA GLU A 218 14.55 -5.25 -13.03
C GLU A 218 13.01 -5.26 -12.89
N PRO A 219 12.47 -4.82 -11.75
CA PRO A 219 11.02 -4.82 -11.53
C PRO A 219 10.33 -3.98 -12.61
N ASN A 220 9.21 -4.49 -13.14
CA ASN A 220 8.44 -3.73 -14.12
C ASN A 220 8.00 -2.39 -13.54
N PHE A 221 8.02 -1.33 -14.35
CA PHE A 221 7.59 -0.01 -13.91
C PHE A 221 6.07 0.07 -13.77
N PRO A 222 5.55 0.91 -12.85
CA PRO A 222 4.12 1.15 -12.75
C PRO A 222 3.55 1.76 -14.04
N MET A 223 2.28 1.48 -14.30
CA MET A 223 1.56 1.99 -15.47
C MET A 223 0.13 2.37 -15.10
N MET A 224 -0.42 3.37 -15.78
CA MET A 224 -1.82 3.76 -15.57
C MET A 224 -2.70 2.99 -16.54
N VAL A 225 -3.68 2.25 -16.02
CA VAL A 225 -4.51 1.32 -16.79
C VAL A 225 -5.95 1.85 -16.82
N PRO A 226 -6.35 2.58 -17.88
CA PRO A 226 -7.70 3.14 -17.98
C PRO A 226 -8.76 2.05 -17.82
N MET A 227 -9.87 2.34 -17.13
CA MET A 227 -10.94 1.40 -16.75
C MET A 227 -10.58 0.51 -15.55
N ALA A 228 -9.37 -0.04 -15.47
CA ALA A 228 -9.00 -0.93 -14.36
C ALA A 228 -8.82 -0.17 -13.04
N ASP A 229 -8.28 1.04 -13.11
CA ASP A 229 -8.10 1.94 -11.96
C ASP A 229 -9.40 2.58 -11.45
N MET A 230 -10.52 2.34 -12.13
CA MET A 230 -11.85 2.78 -11.70
C MET A 230 -12.57 1.74 -10.82
N LEU A 231 -11.97 0.57 -10.60
CA LEU A 231 -12.51 -0.44 -9.71
C LEU A 231 -12.02 -0.17 -8.29
N ASN A 232 -12.98 -0.12 -7.36
CA ASN A 232 -12.68 -0.05 -5.94
C ASN A 232 -12.06 -1.36 -5.43
N HIS A 233 -11.37 -1.28 -4.30
CA HIS A 233 -10.76 -2.43 -3.63
C HIS A 233 -11.58 -2.95 -2.46
N VAL A 234 -11.59 -4.27 -2.33
CA VAL A 234 -11.82 -4.96 -1.07
C VAL A 234 -10.92 -6.19 -0.99
N SER A 235 -10.53 -6.59 0.22
CA SER A 235 -9.83 -7.85 0.48
C SER A 235 -10.51 -9.07 -0.18
N ASN A 236 -11.83 -9.22 -0.04
CA ASN A 236 -12.63 -10.26 -0.70
C ASN A 236 -13.10 -9.88 -2.13
N HIS A 237 -12.12 -9.54 -2.97
CA HIS A 237 -12.30 -9.11 -4.35
C HIS A 237 -13.05 -10.13 -5.21
N CYS A 238 -13.52 -9.70 -6.39
CA CYS A 238 -14.21 -10.57 -7.33
C CYS A 238 -13.62 -10.58 -8.73
N VAL A 239 -12.66 -9.70 -9.02
CA VAL A 239 -11.92 -9.68 -10.27
C VAL A 239 -10.44 -9.44 -10.02
N HIS A 240 -9.61 -9.88 -10.95
CA HIS A 240 -8.17 -9.60 -10.98
C HIS A 240 -7.74 -9.24 -12.40
N LEU A 241 -6.59 -8.56 -12.51
CA LEU A 241 -6.02 -8.14 -13.78
C LEU A 241 -5.01 -9.17 -14.29
N GLU A 242 -5.29 -9.74 -15.46
CA GLU A 242 -4.38 -10.63 -16.19
C GLU A 242 -3.64 -9.85 -17.28
N PHE A 243 -2.33 -10.08 -17.36
CA PHE A 243 -1.48 -9.52 -18.40
C PHE A 243 -1.25 -10.55 -19.51
N THR A 244 -1.55 -10.17 -20.74
CA THR A 244 -1.26 -10.99 -21.93
C THR A 244 -0.38 -10.18 -22.90
N PRO A 245 0.28 -10.81 -23.89
CA PRO A 245 1.17 -10.09 -24.81
C PRO A 245 0.51 -8.91 -25.53
N ASP A 246 -0.78 -9.01 -25.84
CA ASP A 246 -1.50 -8.00 -26.62
C ASP A 246 -2.45 -7.13 -25.78
N LEU A 247 -3.00 -7.70 -24.69
CA LEU A 247 -4.11 -7.13 -23.93
C LEU A 247 -3.91 -7.28 -22.42
N LEU A 248 -4.45 -6.34 -21.66
CA LEU A 248 -4.74 -6.50 -20.24
C LEU A 248 -6.21 -6.92 -20.10
N LYS A 249 -6.53 -7.92 -19.28
CA LYS A 249 -7.90 -8.44 -19.11
C LYS A 249 -8.30 -8.41 -17.66
N MET A 250 -9.48 -7.88 -17.36
CA MET A 250 -10.07 -8.01 -16.04
C MET A 250 -10.96 -9.24 -16.00
N VAL A 251 -10.63 -10.21 -15.15
CA VAL A 251 -11.28 -11.54 -15.13
C VAL A 251 -11.86 -11.82 -13.75
N SER A 252 -13.08 -12.33 -13.73
CA SER A 252 -13.77 -12.70 -12.49
C SER A 252 -13.17 -13.94 -11.84
N VAL A 253 -12.93 -13.88 -10.53
CA VAL A 253 -12.39 -14.99 -9.72
C VAL A 253 -13.50 -15.73 -8.95
N ARG A 254 -14.72 -15.20 -8.98
CA ARG A 254 -15.92 -15.81 -8.41
C ARG A 254 -17.16 -15.25 -9.11
N ARG A 255 -18.31 -15.86 -8.86
CA ARG A 255 -19.60 -15.34 -9.32
C ARG A 255 -19.89 -13.95 -8.71
N ILE A 256 -20.39 -13.04 -9.54
CA ILE A 256 -20.85 -11.68 -9.17
C ILE A 256 -22.33 -11.57 -9.54
N ALA A 257 -23.18 -11.28 -8.57
CA ALA A 257 -24.61 -11.17 -8.82
C ALA A 257 -24.98 -9.83 -9.46
N MET A 258 -26.06 -9.80 -10.24
CA MET A 258 -26.64 -8.55 -10.73
C MET A 258 -26.86 -7.53 -9.59
N GLY A 259 -26.36 -6.31 -9.79
CA GLY A 259 -26.43 -5.19 -8.84
C GLY A 259 -25.27 -5.11 -7.85
N GLU A 260 -24.38 -6.11 -7.81
CA GLU A 260 -23.16 -6.03 -7.00
C GLU A 260 -22.12 -5.13 -7.66
N GLU A 261 -21.33 -4.46 -6.83
CA GLU A 261 -20.13 -3.74 -7.27
C GLU A 261 -19.00 -4.73 -7.54
N VAL A 262 -18.27 -4.47 -8.63
CA VAL A 262 -17.15 -5.26 -9.12
C VAL A 262 -15.88 -4.71 -8.46
N PHE A 263 -15.36 -5.45 -7.49
CA PHE A 263 -14.16 -5.07 -6.75
C PHE A 263 -12.90 -5.79 -7.25
N ASN A 264 -11.84 -5.00 -7.40
CA ASN A 264 -10.50 -5.49 -7.68
C ASN A 264 -9.70 -5.73 -6.37
N THR A 265 -8.56 -6.39 -6.48
CA THR A 265 -7.55 -6.45 -5.41
C THR A 265 -6.40 -5.48 -5.66
N TYR A 266 -5.92 -4.83 -4.62
CA TYR A 266 -4.66 -4.08 -4.60
C TYR A 266 -3.49 -4.94 -4.05
N GLY A 267 -3.76 -6.22 -3.78
CA GLY A 267 -2.83 -7.15 -3.14
C GLY A 267 -3.21 -7.44 -1.69
N GLU A 268 -2.35 -8.20 -1.01
CA GLU A 268 -2.48 -8.50 0.42
C GLU A 268 -1.90 -7.34 1.24
N MET A 269 -2.74 -6.33 1.50
CA MET A 269 -2.31 -5.08 2.13
C MET A 269 -2.86 -4.92 3.55
N ALA A 270 -1.98 -4.61 4.49
CA ALA A 270 -2.35 -4.18 5.83
C ALA A 270 -2.94 -2.76 5.84
N ASN A 271 -3.68 -2.39 6.89
CA ASN A 271 -4.31 -1.08 6.97
C ASN A 271 -3.31 0.09 6.97
N TRP A 272 -2.10 -0.12 7.48
CA TRP A 272 -1.06 0.91 7.43
C TRP A 272 -0.58 1.16 5.99
N GLN A 273 -0.48 0.12 5.17
CA GLN A 273 -0.14 0.19 3.74
C GLN A 273 -1.29 0.80 2.94
N LEU A 274 -2.54 0.37 3.19
CA LEU A 274 -3.73 0.94 2.56
C LEU A 274 -3.81 2.45 2.80
N LEU A 275 -3.59 2.88 4.05
CA LEU A 275 -3.64 4.29 4.40
C LEU A 275 -2.49 5.07 3.75
N HIS A 276 -1.28 4.53 3.78
CA HIS A 276 -0.08 5.16 3.22
C HIS A 276 -0.16 5.30 1.69
N MET A 277 -0.54 4.24 0.99
CA MET A 277 -0.48 4.13 -0.48
C MET A 277 -1.77 4.57 -1.17
N TYR A 278 -2.93 4.42 -0.52
CA TYR A 278 -4.24 4.65 -1.12
C TYR A 278 -5.12 5.67 -0.38
N GLY A 279 -4.72 6.11 0.82
CA GLY A 279 -5.45 7.12 1.58
C GLY A 279 -6.73 6.62 2.26
N PHE A 280 -6.91 5.31 2.42
CA PHE A 280 -8.04 4.73 3.16
C PHE A 280 -7.61 3.54 4.02
N ALA A 281 -8.47 3.11 4.94
CA ALA A 281 -8.28 1.87 5.70
C ALA A 281 -9.60 1.12 5.79
N GLU A 282 -9.55 -0.20 5.87
CA GLU A 282 -10.73 -1.03 6.03
C GLU A 282 -11.13 -1.11 7.52
N PRO A 283 -12.42 -0.92 7.86
CA PRO A 283 -12.88 -0.95 9.24
C PRO A 283 -12.78 -2.36 9.83
N TYR A 284 -12.34 -2.48 11.09
CA TYR A 284 -12.29 -3.77 11.78
C TYR A 284 -13.69 -4.43 11.90
N PRO A 285 -13.83 -5.75 11.64
CA PRO A 285 -12.79 -6.74 11.31
C PRO A 285 -12.65 -7.04 9.80
N GLY A 286 -12.90 -6.06 8.93
CA GLY A 286 -13.00 -6.25 7.48
C GLY A 286 -11.70 -6.65 6.80
N ASN A 287 -10.57 -6.07 7.19
CA ASN A 287 -9.27 -6.43 6.62
C ASN A 287 -8.74 -7.73 7.24
N SER A 288 -8.82 -8.85 6.51
CA SER A 288 -8.22 -10.13 6.94
C SER A 288 -6.70 -10.16 6.82
N ASN A 289 -6.13 -9.25 6.03
CA ASN A 289 -4.71 -9.18 5.70
C ASN A 289 -3.99 -8.12 6.56
N ASP A 290 -4.64 -7.65 7.64
CA ASP A 290 -4.04 -6.65 8.53
C ASP A 290 -2.86 -7.22 9.29
N THR A 291 -1.79 -6.43 9.42
CA THR A 291 -0.54 -6.83 10.06
C THR A 291 -0.07 -5.82 11.11
N ALA A 292 0.83 -6.28 11.97
CA ALA A 292 1.59 -5.46 12.89
C ALA A 292 3.08 -5.77 12.77
N ASP A 293 3.88 -4.72 12.66
CA ASP A 293 5.31 -4.83 12.43
C ASP A 293 6.10 -4.63 13.73
N ILE A 294 7.09 -5.48 13.96
CA ILE A 294 8.08 -5.31 15.01
C ILE A 294 9.44 -5.02 14.35
N PRO A 295 9.97 -3.80 14.44
CA PRO A 295 11.32 -3.51 13.96
C PRO A 295 12.33 -4.50 14.55
N MET A 296 13.16 -5.12 13.69
CA MET A 296 14.17 -6.09 14.12
C MET A 296 15.12 -5.50 15.17
N SER A 297 15.44 -4.21 15.02
CA SER A 297 16.22 -3.46 16.02
C SER A 297 15.59 -3.41 17.42
N ASN A 298 14.27 -3.55 17.55
CA ASN A 298 13.61 -3.63 18.85
C ASN A 298 13.80 -4.99 19.50
N VAL A 299 13.85 -6.09 18.72
CA VAL A 299 14.23 -7.41 19.24
C VAL A 299 15.68 -7.40 19.71
N TYR A 300 16.59 -6.80 18.93
CA TYR A 300 17.98 -6.61 19.37
C TYR A 300 18.07 -5.80 20.68
N LYS A 301 17.34 -4.68 20.79
CA LYS A 301 17.28 -3.88 22.03
C LYS A 301 16.77 -4.68 23.21
N ALA A 302 15.74 -5.52 23.00
CA ALA A 302 15.22 -6.40 24.05
C ALA A 302 16.27 -7.43 24.49
N ALA A 303 17.00 -8.04 23.53
CA ALA A 303 18.10 -8.96 23.83
C ALA A 303 19.24 -8.26 24.59
N VAL A 304 19.61 -7.03 24.22
CA VAL A 304 20.61 -6.22 24.95
C VAL A 304 20.19 -6.01 26.40
N GLN A 305 18.90 -5.73 26.66
CA GLN A 305 18.38 -5.54 28.02
C GLN A 305 18.42 -6.83 28.87
N ALA A 306 18.40 -8.01 28.23
CA ALA A 306 18.48 -9.29 28.90
C ALA A 306 19.92 -9.71 29.26
N THR A 307 20.94 -9.11 28.64
CA THR A 307 22.35 -9.40 28.95
C THR A 307 22.73 -8.99 30.38
N GLN A 308 23.53 -9.80 31.07
CA GLN A 308 23.93 -9.55 32.47
C GLN A 308 25.41 -9.17 32.59
N SER A 309 26.23 -9.55 31.62
CA SER A 309 27.67 -9.33 31.62
C SER A 309 28.16 -8.65 30.33
N ARG A 310 29.40 -8.14 30.35
CA ARG A 310 30.06 -7.64 29.14
C ARG A 310 30.34 -8.73 28.12
N ASP A 311 30.57 -9.95 28.59
CA ASP A 311 30.82 -11.09 27.73
C ASP A 311 29.53 -11.52 27.02
N ASP A 312 28.38 -11.47 27.72
CA ASP A 312 27.06 -11.71 27.13
C ASP A 312 26.74 -10.68 26.03
N GLN A 313 27.08 -9.40 26.27
CA GLN A 313 26.89 -8.35 25.27
C GLN A 313 27.75 -8.56 24.02
N ARG A 314 28.99 -9.01 24.21
CA ARG A 314 29.87 -9.32 23.08
C ARG A 314 29.35 -10.51 22.28
N LEU A 315 28.94 -11.57 22.97
CA LEU A 315 28.32 -12.74 22.33
C LEU A 315 27.04 -12.36 21.57
N LEU A 316 26.22 -11.48 22.14
CA LEU A 316 25.02 -10.98 21.46
C LEU A 316 25.34 -10.22 20.17
N VAL A 317 26.39 -9.37 20.18
CA VAL A 317 26.85 -8.68 18.98
C VAL A 317 27.32 -9.67 17.93
N ASP A 318 28.09 -10.69 18.32
CA ASP A 318 28.62 -11.70 17.40
C ASP A 318 27.45 -12.51 16.77
N LYS A 319 26.45 -12.89 17.57
CA LYS A 319 25.23 -13.56 17.08
C LYS A 319 24.41 -12.69 16.14
N TRP A 320 24.24 -11.41 16.47
CA TRP A 320 23.50 -10.49 15.62
C TRP A 320 24.22 -10.23 14.29
N SER A 321 25.56 -10.15 14.31
CA SER A 321 26.35 -10.06 13.09
C SER A 321 26.12 -11.26 12.18
N MET A 322 26.12 -12.47 12.73
CA MET A 322 25.85 -13.68 11.97
C MET A 322 24.44 -13.66 11.35
N LEU A 323 23.42 -13.25 12.11
CA LEU A 323 22.07 -13.10 11.57
C LEU A 323 21.99 -12.08 10.42
N CYS A 324 22.80 -11.01 10.46
CA CYS A 324 22.91 -10.09 9.33
C CYS A 324 23.60 -10.73 8.12
N ASP A 325 24.66 -11.52 8.35
CA ASP A 325 25.42 -12.20 7.30
C ASP A 325 24.57 -13.27 6.59
N MET A 326 23.64 -13.91 7.32
CA MET A 326 22.63 -14.85 6.79
C MET A 326 21.38 -14.17 6.22
N GLU A 327 21.36 -12.83 6.14
CA GLU A 327 20.21 -12.03 5.67
C GLU A 327 18.89 -12.24 6.45
N MET A 328 18.95 -12.87 7.62
CA MET A 328 17.79 -13.09 8.50
C MET A 328 17.34 -11.80 9.20
N VAL A 329 18.26 -10.84 9.39
CA VAL A 329 17.94 -9.53 9.95
C VAL A 329 18.65 -8.40 9.22
N GLY A 330 18.01 -7.23 9.18
CA GLY A 330 18.57 -6.02 8.58
C GLY A 330 18.36 -4.78 9.45
N GLU A 331 19.14 -3.73 9.20
CA GLU A 331 19.05 -2.46 9.94
C GLU A 331 17.65 -1.83 9.89
N LYS A 332 16.97 -1.97 8.74
CA LYS A 332 15.62 -1.48 8.48
C LYS A 332 14.55 -2.59 8.42
N GLY A 333 14.93 -3.83 8.73
CA GLY A 333 14.01 -4.96 8.64
C GLY A 333 12.98 -4.97 9.77
N VAL A 334 11.86 -5.64 9.51
CA VAL A 334 10.73 -5.80 10.43
C VAL A 334 10.31 -7.26 10.46
N PHE A 335 9.87 -7.74 11.62
CA PHE A 335 9.12 -8.99 11.73
C PHE A 335 7.63 -8.68 11.59
N ILE A 336 6.93 -9.40 10.71
CA ILE A 336 5.54 -9.10 10.35
C ILE A 336 4.61 -10.12 11.01
N PHE A 337 3.64 -9.63 11.78
CA PHE A 337 2.63 -10.44 12.45
C PHE A 337 1.26 -10.20 11.81
N GLY A 338 0.70 -11.22 11.18
CA GLY A 338 -0.68 -11.22 10.69
C GLY A 338 -1.68 -11.69 11.77
N GLN A 339 -2.95 -11.78 11.40
CA GLN A 339 -4.02 -12.20 12.33
C GLN A 339 -3.95 -13.67 12.74
N SER A 340 -3.33 -14.51 11.91
CA SER A 340 -3.26 -15.97 12.12
C SER A 340 -1.87 -16.46 12.55
N GLY A 341 -0.87 -15.58 12.55
CA GLY A 341 0.51 -15.96 12.88
C GLY A 341 1.53 -14.95 12.35
N VAL A 342 2.79 -15.38 12.33
CA VAL A 342 3.92 -14.62 11.80
C VAL A 342 3.97 -14.85 10.29
N LEU A 343 4.26 -13.80 9.51
CA LEU A 343 4.46 -13.92 8.05
C LEU A 343 5.95 -14.05 7.70
N THR A 344 6.84 -13.39 8.44
CA THR A 344 8.30 -13.56 8.36
C THR A 344 8.76 -14.70 9.28
N VAL A 345 8.27 -15.91 9.00
CA VAL A 345 8.38 -17.08 9.89
C VAL A 345 9.85 -17.49 10.04
N THR A 346 10.53 -17.70 8.91
CA THR A 346 11.92 -18.14 8.85
C THR A 346 12.85 -17.16 9.54
N GLU A 347 12.72 -15.86 9.24
CA GLU A 347 13.55 -14.81 9.81
C GLU A 347 13.35 -14.70 11.31
N LEU A 348 12.10 -14.70 11.79
CA LEU A 348 11.82 -14.58 13.23
C LEU A 348 12.27 -15.84 13.98
N TYR A 349 11.99 -17.02 13.44
CA TYR A 349 12.34 -18.29 14.07
C TYR A 349 13.85 -18.42 14.25
N ASN A 350 14.61 -18.22 13.16
CA ASN A 350 16.06 -18.31 13.19
C ASN A 350 16.70 -17.21 14.05
N THR A 351 16.13 -16.00 14.02
CA THR A 351 16.54 -14.93 14.96
C THR A 351 16.38 -15.36 16.41
N LEU A 352 15.20 -15.88 16.79
CA LEU A 352 14.95 -16.29 18.17
C LEU A 352 15.81 -17.49 18.57
N LYS A 353 15.99 -18.48 17.68
CA LYS A 353 16.84 -19.66 17.85
C LYS A 353 18.28 -19.24 18.16
N ILE A 354 18.90 -18.45 17.28
CA ILE A 354 20.31 -18.04 17.41
C ILE A 354 20.49 -17.13 18.62
N LEU A 355 19.61 -16.15 18.85
CA LEU A 355 19.72 -15.26 20.00
C LEU A 355 19.60 -16.02 21.33
N SER A 356 18.74 -17.02 21.40
CA SER A 356 18.48 -17.81 22.62
C SER A 356 19.45 -18.96 22.85
N MET A 357 20.26 -19.32 21.84
CA MET A 357 21.22 -20.42 21.90
C MET A 357 22.28 -20.22 23.03
N PRO A 358 22.59 -21.23 23.86
CA PRO A 358 23.71 -21.16 24.79
C PRO A 358 25.05 -20.87 24.09
N SER A 359 26.02 -20.29 24.81
CA SER A 359 27.32 -19.94 24.21
C SER A 359 28.09 -21.15 23.67
N GLU A 360 28.07 -22.28 24.36
CA GLU A 360 28.77 -23.50 23.93
C GLU A 360 28.14 -24.07 22.65
N GLU A 361 26.80 -24.10 22.61
CA GLU A 361 26.02 -24.55 21.45
C GLU A 361 26.22 -23.61 20.24
N PHE A 362 26.33 -22.31 20.46
CA PHE A 362 26.58 -21.35 19.38
C PHE A 362 27.98 -21.48 18.77
N GLU A 363 29.00 -21.79 19.57
CA GLU A 363 30.33 -22.07 19.02
C GLU A 363 30.33 -23.37 18.22
N GLU A 364 29.70 -24.44 18.72
CA GLU A 364 29.56 -25.71 18.00
C GLU A 364 28.75 -25.54 16.70
N TRP A 365 27.65 -24.78 16.73
CA TRP A 365 26.83 -24.48 15.56
C TRP A 365 27.63 -23.73 14.49
N LYS A 366 28.49 -22.77 14.89
CA LYS A 366 29.39 -22.08 13.95
C LYS A 366 30.49 -22.99 13.39
N GLU A 367 31.09 -23.84 14.22
CA GLU A 367 32.16 -24.75 13.80
C GLU A 367 31.66 -25.80 12.78
N ASN A 368 30.39 -26.17 12.86
CA ASN A 368 29.74 -27.13 11.97
C ASN A 368 29.06 -26.49 10.75
N GLU A 369 29.33 -25.20 10.46
CA GLU A 369 28.72 -24.49 9.33
C GLU A 369 27.18 -24.51 9.37
N GLY A 370 26.59 -24.42 10.56
CA GLY A 370 25.15 -24.60 10.76
C GLY A 370 24.24 -23.56 10.08
N TRP A 371 24.81 -22.58 9.38
CA TRP A 371 24.09 -21.70 8.46
C TRP A 371 23.71 -22.41 7.15
N GLU A 372 24.48 -23.40 6.69
CA GLU A 372 24.12 -24.21 5.52
C GLU A 372 22.83 -24.99 5.78
N GLU A 373 22.59 -25.45 7.01
CA GLU A 373 21.33 -26.10 7.40
C GLU A 373 20.11 -25.17 7.36
N VAL A 374 20.32 -23.85 7.48
CA VAL A 374 19.25 -22.84 7.42
C VAL A 374 18.94 -22.45 5.97
N GLU A 375 19.95 -22.48 5.10
CA GLU A 375 19.80 -22.24 3.65
C GLU A 375 19.14 -23.43 2.93
N GLU A 376 19.31 -24.66 3.43
CA GLU A 376 18.75 -25.90 2.86
C GLU A 376 17.38 -26.31 3.45
N GLU A 377 16.66 -25.43 4.17
CA GLU A 377 15.40 -25.79 4.83
C GLU A 377 14.29 -26.17 3.82
N GLU A 378 13.92 -27.46 3.80
CA GLU A 378 12.82 -28.02 2.99
C GLU A 378 11.43 -27.60 3.55
N ASP A 379 10.38 -27.66 2.74
CA ASP A 379 8.96 -27.34 3.09
C ASP A 379 8.50 -27.93 4.45
N ASP A 380 9.01 -29.11 4.83
CA ASP A 380 8.68 -29.80 6.08
C ASP A 380 9.19 -29.06 7.35
N GLU A 381 10.27 -28.29 7.26
CA GLU A 381 10.81 -27.49 8.39
C GLU A 381 10.05 -26.16 8.56
N GLU A 382 9.62 -25.52 7.46
CA GLU A 382 8.82 -24.29 7.53
C GLU A 382 7.49 -24.52 8.28
N ASP A 383 6.85 -25.66 8.02
CA ASP A 383 5.60 -26.09 8.65
C ASP A 383 5.76 -26.26 10.18
N LYS A 384 6.95 -26.70 10.62
CA LYS A 384 7.33 -26.81 12.03
C LYS A 384 7.62 -25.45 12.64
N MET A 385 8.26 -24.53 11.92
CA MET A 385 8.49 -23.16 12.37
C MET A 385 7.18 -22.41 12.56
N MET A 386 6.26 -22.50 11.59
CA MET A 386 4.92 -21.94 11.68
C MET A 386 4.17 -22.43 12.92
N ARG A 387 4.24 -23.74 13.22
CA ARG A 387 3.64 -24.30 14.44
C ARG A 387 4.29 -23.73 15.70
N ALA A 388 5.61 -23.61 15.73
CA ALA A 388 6.35 -23.07 16.88
C ALA A 388 6.05 -21.57 17.13
N LEU A 389 5.88 -20.80 16.06
CA LEU A 389 5.55 -19.37 16.08
C LEU A 389 4.04 -19.07 16.06
N SER A 390 3.19 -20.09 16.21
CA SER A 390 1.75 -19.87 16.38
C SER A 390 1.46 -19.11 17.68
N PHE A 391 0.37 -18.34 17.72
CA PHE A 391 -0.03 -17.62 18.94
C PHE A 391 -0.31 -18.54 20.14
N GLU A 392 -0.60 -19.82 19.90
CA GLU A 392 -0.78 -20.83 20.94
C GLU A 392 0.56 -21.39 21.46
N ALA A 393 1.57 -21.52 20.59
CA ALA A 393 2.86 -22.10 20.91
C ALA A 393 3.89 -21.07 21.40
N MET A 394 3.86 -19.83 20.91
CA MET A 394 4.81 -18.78 21.32
C MET A 394 4.89 -18.58 22.84
N PRO A 395 3.79 -18.56 23.61
CA PRO A 395 3.85 -18.46 25.07
C PRO A 395 4.48 -19.68 25.76
N GLN A 396 4.59 -20.82 25.05
CA GLN A 396 5.15 -22.08 25.54
C GLN A 396 6.62 -22.26 25.16
N LEU A 397 7.16 -21.42 24.26
CA LEU A 397 8.58 -21.39 23.97
C LEU A 397 9.34 -21.14 25.29
N ALA A 398 10.14 -22.12 25.69
CA ALA A 398 10.81 -22.08 26.98
C ALA A 398 11.73 -20.85 27.04
N PRO A 399 11.67 -20.02 28.09
CA PRO A 399 12.65 -18.95 28.24
C PRO A 399 14.02 -19.60 28.37
N ALA A 400 14.92 -19.30 27.43
CA ALA A 400 16.33 -19.65 27.58
C ALA A 400 16.84 -18.96 28.86
N GLY A 401 16.96 -19.72 29.94
CA GLY A 401 17.63 -19.32 31.17
C GLY A 401 17.14 -18.02 31.83
N GLY A 402 16.05 -18.09 32.59
CA GLY A 402 15.84 -17.21 33.75
C GLY A 402 14.80 -16.10 33.61
N GLY A 403 13.72 -16.23 34.40
CA GLY A 403 12.89 -15.17 34.97
C GLY A 403 12.47 -13.99 34.07
N TRP A 404 11.19 -13.98 33.68
CA TRP A 404 10.52 -12.82 33.10
C TRP A 404 10.84 -11.51 33.85
N TYR A 405 11.21 -10.47 33.10
CA TYR A 405 11.07 -9.10 33.58
C TYR A 405 9.57 -8.81 33.76
N THR A 406 9.11 -8.73 35.00
CA THR A 406 7.79 -8.19 35.30
C THR A 406 7.87 -6.67 35.18
N PRO A 407 7.16 -6.02 34.25
CA PRO A 407 7.08 -4.56 34.25
C PRO A 407 6.49 -4.11 35.60
N PRO A 408 6.96 -2.99 36.18
CA PRO A 408 6.36 -2.47 37.40
C PRO A 408 4.86 -2.22 37.14
N PRO A 409 3.97 -2.53 38.11
CA PRO A 409 2.55 -2.27 37.94
C PRO A 409 2.37 -0.80 37.59
N ALA A 410 1.66 -0.54 36.50
CA ALA A 410 1.25 0.81 36.13
C ALA A 410 0.66 1.46 37.38
N SER A 411 1.23 2.58 37.79
CA SER A 411 0.75 3.36 38.93
C SER A 411 -0.75 3.60 38.70
N PRO A 412 -1.62 3.28 39.68
CA PRO A 412 -3.04 3.41 39.48
C PRO A 412 -3.33 4.89 39.23
N SER A 413 -3.65 5.22 37.98
CA SER A 413 -4.28 6.49 37.67
C SER A 413 -5.53 6.56 38.55
N THR A 414 -5.59 7.56 39.41
CA THR A 414 -6.74 7.85 40.25
C THR A 414 -7.92 8.26 39.37
N ARG A 415 -8.57 7.28 38.73
CA ARG A 415 -9.93 7.43 38.23
C ARG A 415 -10.87 7.17 39.40
N THR A 416 -11.36 8.26 39.95
CA THR A 416 -12.52 8.29 40.84
C THR A 416 -13.68 7.56 40.17
N ALA A 417 -14.13 6.48 40.81
CA ALA A 417 -15.32 5.74 40.42
C ALA A 417 -16.57 6.61 40.63
N GLY A 418 -17.23 6.98 39.53
CA GLY A 418 -18.61 7.42 39.52
C GLY A 418 -19.49 6.26 39.08
N THR A 419 -20.25 5.71 40.02
CA THR A 419 -21.23 4.64 39.83
C THR A 419 -22.45 5.08 39.01
N SER A 420 -22.87 4.25 38.05
CA SER A 420 -24.26 3.92 37.66
C SER A 420 -24.21 3.33 36.24
N GLY A 421 -24.65 2.09 35.99
CA GLY A 421 -26.03 1.65 36.18
C GLY A 421 -26.77 1.77 34.84
N LEU A 422 -26.37 1.00 33.83
CA LEU A 422 -27.06 0.94 32.54
C LEU A 422 -28.34 0.09 32.67
N THR A 423 -29.48 0.76 32.78
CA THR A 423 -30.80 0.18 32.49
C THR A 423 -31.30 0.68 31.13
N ARG A 424 -31.83 -0.26 30.35
CA ARG A 424 -32.54 -0.09 29.07
C ARG A 424 -33.75 0.85 29.16
N SER A 425 -34.19 1.33 27.99
CA SER A 425 -35.53 1.84 27.58
C SER A 425 -35.47 3.28 27.03
N CYS A 426 -35.69 3.48 25.72
CA CYS A 426 -36.97 3.71 25.03
C CYS A 426 -37.61 5.10 25.28
N TRP A 427 -37.60 5.90 24.20
CA TRP A 427 -38.62 6.87 23.73
C TRP A 427 -39.04 8.10 24.57
N ARG A 428 -39.23 9.18 23.78
CA ARG A 428 -40.27 10.25 23.88
C ARG A 428 -39.96 11.57 24.61
N THR A 429 -39.94 12.63 23.78
CA THR A 429 -40.71 13.89 23.84
C THR A 429 -40.74 14.69 25.15
N GLY A 430 -40.41 16.00 25.04
CA GLY A 430 -41.00 17.02 25.91
C GLY A 430 -40.09 18.23 26.17
N TRP A 431 -40.38 19.33 25.47
CA TRP A 431 -40.01 20.71 25.84
C TRP A 431 -40.43 21.03 27.29
N PRO A 432 -39.77 21.96 28.02
CA PRO A 432 -40.03 23.39 27.85
C PRO A 432 -38.83 24.35 28.06
N THR A 433 -38.89 25.49 27.37
CA THR A 433 -38.28 26.80 27.73
C THR A 433 -38.55 27.16 29.20
N PRO A 434 -37.69 27.92 29.92
CA PRO A 434 -37.63 29.40 29.74
C PRO A 434 -36.29 30.08 30.07
N GLY A 435 -36.14 31.33 29.60
CA GLY A 435 -35.12 32.28 30.06
C GLY A 435 -34.61 33.19 28.98
#